data_AF-X0S7V4-F1
#
_entry.id   AF-X0S7V4-F1
#
_cell.length_a   1.000
_cell.length_b   1.000
_cell.length_c   1.000
_cell.angle_alpha   90.00
_cell.angle_beta   90.00
_cell.angle_gamma   90.00
#
_symmetry.space_group_name_H-M   'P 1'
#
loop_
_entity.id
_entity.type
_entity.pdbx_description
1 polymer ?
#
loop_
_entity_poly.entity_id
_entity_poly.type
_entity_poly.pdbx_seq_one_letter_code
_entity_poly.pdbx_strand_id
1 'polypeptide(L)'
;FFHMCWDTMLNHIDAMRIIGKRRIDGRNCIGIEISFMEGQRSWYLWLSDHDNFPRGLKEVVRAGSNTIVTTEKYFNVRFNGELEEAAFKWTPPADWKEIIVPEPEETALKVGQIAPEIALQSIDGEEIKLSDYRGSVVWLVVWRVGCPPCRAEMPVLERLYKENTHKGFVVLGVNFIDDKQIVRDLLIKNNITFPNIVDSSDAAIEVMLGEYSGDTTPANYIIGIDGRIVDRWFGYDKNDMRGFKTVQELLGN
;
A
#
# COMPACT_ATOMS: atom_id res chain seq x y z
N PHE A 1 -0.21 -6.39 13.14
CA PHE A 1 -0.77 -6.45 11.78
C PHE A 1 -0.27 -5.23 11.02
N PHE A 2 0.81 -5.37 10.26
CA PHE A 2 1.34 -4.32 9.41
C PHE A 2 1.38 -4.91 7.99
N HIS A 3 0.59 -4.36 7.06
CA HIS A 3 0.40 -4.90 5.71
C HIS A 3 -0.03 -6.38 5.60
N MET A 4 -0.95 -6.83 6.47
CA MET A 4 -1.51 -8.19 6.44
C MET A 4 -0.47 -9.33 6.55
N CYS A 5 0.77 -9.03 6.94
CA CYS A 5 1.81 -10.00 7.27
C CYS A 5 2.39 -9.71 8.66
N TRP A 6 2.96 -10.74 9.27
CA TRP A 6 3.77 -10.62 10.48
C TRP A 6 5.21 -10.21 10.11
N ASP A 7 5.37 -9.12 9.36
CA ASP A 7 6.70 -8.56 9.09
C ASP A 7 7.08 -7.59 10.21
N THR A 8 8.21 -7.85 10.87
CA THR A 8 8.67 -6.99 11.96
C THR A 8 9.37 -5.78 11.37
N MET A 9 8.93 -4.57 11.71
CA MET A 9 9.59 -3.32 11.28
C MET A 9 11.07 -3.20 11.71
N LEU A 10 11.57 -4.13 12.55
CA LEU A 10 12.95 -4.24 12.99
C LEU A 10 13.95 -4.24 11.82
N ASN A 11 13.65 -4.92 10.71
CA ASN A 11 14.53 -4.98 9.54
C ASN A 11 14.60 -3.66 8.75
N HIS A 12 13.75 -2.69 9.09
CA HIS A 12 13.61 -1.42 8.41
C HIS A 12 13.97 -0.23 9.30
N ILE A 13 14.61 -0.44 10.46
CA ILE A 13 15.08 0.64 11.31
C ILE A 13 16.35 1.25 10.71
N ASP A 14 16.31 2.55 10.43
CA ASP A 14 17.46 3.29 9.91
C ASP A 14 18.35 3.79 11.06
N ALA A 15 17.71 4.33 12.09
CA ALA A 15 18.39 4.98 13.20
C ALA A 15 17.48 5.08 14.43
N MET A 16 18.11 5.15 15.60
CA MET A 16 17.45 5.42 16.87
C MET A 16 18.27 6.42 17.68
N ARG A 17 17.61 7.41 18.29
CA ARG A 17 18.27 8.38 19.17
C ARG A 17 17.39 8.89 20.29
N ILE A 18 18.02 9.31 21.38
CA ILE A 18 17.36 10.04 22.46
C ILE A 18 17.16 11.49 22.00
N ILE A 19 15.93 11.99 22.04
CA ILE A 19 15.57 13.35 21.62
C ILE A 19 15.36 14.32 22.80
N GLY A 20 15.71 13.89 24.01
CA GLY A 20 15.66 14.69 25.23
C GLY A 20 14.56 14.28 26.19
N LYS A 21 14.33 15.12 27.20
CA LYS A 21 13.34 14.88 28.24
C LYS A 21 12.17 15.86 28.10
N ARG A 22 10.95 15.40 28.38
CA ARG A 22 9.78 16.27 28.47
C ARG A 22 8.83 15.78 29.56
N ARG A 23 7.98 16.68 30.05
CA ARG A 23 6.94 16.34 31.04
C ARG A 23 5.64 16.00 30.33
N ILE A 24 5.06 14.84 30.60
CA ILE A 24 3.76 14.38 30.08
C ILE A 24 2.91 13.99 31.28
N ASP A 25 1.73 14.61 31.40
CA ASP A 25 0.77 14.37 32.50
C ASP A 25 1.43 14.37 33.89
N GLY A 26 2.28 15.37 34.12
CA GLY A 26 2.98 15.56 35.38
C GLY A 26 4.23 14.68 35.57
N ARG A 27 4.51 13.72 34.68
CA ARG A 27 5.64 12.79 34.78
C ARG A 27 6.79 13.16 33.85
N ASN A 28 8.01 12.98 34.31
CA ASN A 28 9.19 13.11 33.47
C ASN A 28 9.28 11.91 32.52
N CYS A 29 9.55 12.18 31.25
CA CYS A 29 9.68 11.17 30.22
C CYS A 29 10.92 11.41 29.39
N ILE A 30 11.60 10.32 29.00
CA ILE A 30 12.65 10.33 27.98
C ILE A 30 11.98 10.10 26.63
N GLY A 31 12.28 10.97 25.67
CA GLY A 31 11.86 10.83 24.29
C GLY A 31 12.90 10.04 23.49
N ILE A 32 12.42 9.07 22.72
CA ILE A 32 13.21 8.27 21.78
C ILE A 32 12.61 8.48 20.40
N GLU A 33 13.44 8.85 19.44
CA GLU A 33 13.10 8.83 18.03
C GLU A 33 13.64 7.56 17.38
N ILE A 34 12.79 6.89 16.61
CA ILE A 34 13.15 5.76 15.77
C ILE A 34 12.76 6.12 14.33
N SER A 35 13.73 6.09 13.43
CA SER A 35 13.52 6.26 11.99
C SER A 35 13.37 4.91 11.33
N PHE A 36 12.44 4.82 10.38
CA PHE A 36 12.24 3.63 9.56
C PHE A 36 12.17 3.98 8.08
N MET A 37 12.54 3.01 7.25
CA MET A 37 12.37 3.04 5.79
C MET A 37 13.02 4.28 5.16
N GLU A 38 14.31 4.47 5.41
CA GLU A 38 15.12 5.56 4.88
C GLU A 38 14.55 6.95 5.23
N GLY A 39 13.99 7.08 6.44
CA GLY A 39 13.39 8.32 6.93
C GLY A 39 11.96 8.57 6.43
N GLN A 40 11.35 7.65 5.69
CA GLN A 40 9.95 7.75 5.27
C GLN A 40 9.00 7.75 6.48
N ARG A 41 9.37 7.07 7.58
CA ARG A 41 8.57 7.02 8.81
C ARG A 41 9.43 7.34 10.04
N SER A 42 8.86 8.08 10.98
CA SER A 42 9.49 8.36 12.28
C SER A 42 8.52 8.12 13.42
N TRP A 43 8.95 7.36 14.41
CA TRP A 43 8.26 7.20 15.68
C TRP A 43 8.96 8.00 16.76
N TYR A 44 8.18 8.74 17.53
CA TYR A 44 8.62 9.41 18.74
C TYR A 44 7.89 8.77 19.90
N LEU A 45 8.63 7.98 20.69
CA LEU A 45 8.12 7.27 21.85
C LEU A 45 8.55 8.01 23.11
N TRP A 46 7.65 8.18 24.06
CA TRP A 46 7.97 8.78 25.35
C TRP A 46 7.77 7.79 26.49
N LEU A 47 8.87 7.43 27.14
CA LEU A 47 8.89 6.50 28.26
C LEU A 47 9.02 7.27 29.57
N SER A 48 8.16 6.97 30.54
CA SER A 48 8.26 7.58 31.87
C SER A 48 9.53 7.11 32.55
N ASP A 49 10.31 8.02 33.14
CA ASP A 49 11.52 7.65 33.89
C ASP A 49 11.22 7.00 35.26
N HIS A 50 9.96 7.03 35.69
CA HIS A 50 9.50 6.43 36.94
C HIS A 50 9.17 4.94 36.80
N ASP A 51 8.43 4.55 35.76
CA ASP A 51 7.95 3.16 35.58
C ASP A 51 8.29 2.55 34.22
N ASN A 52 9.06 3.26 33.38
CA ASN A 52 9.47 2.85 32.04
C ASN A 52 8.32 2.55 31.07
N PHE A 53 7.07 2.83 31.42
CA PHE A 53 5.94 2.63 30.54
C PHE A 53 5.79 3.80 29.56
N PRO A 54 5.26 3.54 28.35
CA PRO A 54 5.02 4.59 27.38
C PRO A 54 3.88 5.51 27.85
N ARG A 55 4.02 6.80 27.55
CA ARG A 55 3.00 7.84 27.80
C ARG A 55 2.43 8.43 26.52
N GLY A 56 3.02 8.08 25.39
CA GLY A 56 2.47 8.38 24.09
C GLY A 56 3.43 7.98 22.98
N LEU A 57 2.88 8.00 21.78
CA LEU A 57 3.56 7.76 20.53
C LEU A 57 3.16 8.88 19.57
N LYS A 58 4.13 9.47 18.88
CA LYS A 58 3.87 10.29 17.70
C LYS A 58 4.48 9.58 16.52
N GLU A 59 3.65 9.33 15.52
CA GLU A 59 4.10 8.80 14.25
C GLU A 59 4.05 9.92 13.20
N VAL A 60 5.11 9.98 12.39
CA VAL A 60 5.18 10.83 11.21
C VAL A 60 5.44 9.92 10.02
N VAL A 61 4.52 9.91 9.06
CA VAL A 61 4.67 9.20 7.78
C VAL A 61 4.76 10.24 6.68
N ARG A 62 5.83 10.16 5.89
CA ARG A 62 6.11 11.03 4.74
C ARG A 62 5.81 10.22 3.48
N ALA A 63 4.74 10.56 2.76
CA ALA A 63 4.29 9.85 1.57
C ALA A 63 4.13 10.86 0.43
N GLY A 64 5.10 10.88 -0.51
CA GLY A 64 5.15 11.88 -1.57
C GLY A 64 5.26 13.31 -1.01
N SER A 65 4.38 14.21 -1.47
CA SER A 65 4.26 15.58 -0.97
C SER A 65 3.49 15.69 0.36
N ASN A 66 2.85 14.61 0.82
CA ASN A 66 2.00 14.60 2.00
C ASN A 66 2.75 14.12 3.25
N THR A 67 2.49 14.78 4.38
CA THR A 67 2.96 14.32 5.70
C THR A 67 1.77 14.03 6.60
N ILE A 68 1.65 12.78 7.04
CA ILE A 68 0.63 12.33 7.97
C ILE A 68 1.26 12.28 9.36
N VAL A 69 0.61 12.92 10.34
CA VAL A 69 1.06 12.92 11.73
C VAL A 69 -0.04 12.34 12.60
N THR A 70 0.25 11.20 13.21
CA THR A 70 -0.63 10.55 14.20
C THR A 70 -0.04 10.77 15.58
N THR A 71 -0.86 11.12 16.56
CA THR A 71 -0.44 11.25 17.95
C THR A 71 -1.36 10.46 18.85
N GLU A 72 -0.77 9.55 19.61
CA GLU A 72 -1.43 8.75 20.62
C GLU A 72 -0.96 9.18 22.01
N LYS A 73 -1.91 9.23 22.95
CA LYS A 73 -1.64 9.49 24.37
C LYS A 73 -2.08 8.29 25.19
N TYR A 74 -1.22 7.85 26.09
CA TYR A 74 -1.50 6.67 26.91
C TYR A 74 -1.61 7.07 28.38
N PHE A 75 -2.73 6.69 28.98
CA PHE A 75 -3.05 6.96 30.38
C PHE A 75 -3.35 5.63 31.08
N ASN A 76 -3.12 5.56 32.39
CA ASN A 76 -3.41 4.38 33.22
C ASN A 76 -2.75 3.07 32.72
N VAL A 77 -1.56 3.17 32.13
CA VAL A 77 -0.80 2.00 31.64
C VAL A 77 -0.36 1.13 32.83
N ARG A 78 -0.71 -0.16 32.79
CA ARG A 78 -0.34 -1.16 33.79
C ARG A 78 0.21 -2.38 33.08
N PHE A 79 1.29 -2.96 33.60
CA PHE A 79 1.78 -4.26 33.13
C PHE A 79 1.01 -5.38 33.80
N ASN A 80 0.48 -6.32 33.02
CA ASN A 80 -0.34 -7.44 33.50
C ASN A 80 -1.50 -7.02 34.43
N GLY A 81 -2.07 -5.82 34.23
CA GLY A 81 -3.24 -5.39 34.97
C GLY A 81 -4.47 -6.20 34.57
N GLU A 82 -5.35 -6.48 35.52
CA GLU A 82 -6.68 -7.01 35.20
C GLU A 82 -7.44 -5.98 34.36
N LEU A 83 -7.97 -6.43 33.21
CA LEU A 83 -8.83 -5.60 32.37
C LEU A 83 -10.25 -5.72 32.90
N GLU A 84 -10.74 -4.65 33.50
CA GLU A 84 -12.13 -4.58 33.95
C GLU A 84 -13.06 -4.69 32.73
N GLU A 85 -14.15 -5.47 32.83
CA GLU A 85 -15.14 -5.64 31.75
C GLU A 85 -15.70 -4.29 31.27
N ALA A 86 -15.77 -3.31 32.17
CA ALA A 86 -16.19 -1.94 31.86
C ALA A 86 -15.27 -1.23 30.84
N ALA A 87 -13.99 -1.62 30.74
CA ALA A 87 -13.05 -1.06 29.75
C ALA A 87 -13.42 -1.41 28.30
N PHE A 88 -14.26 -2.44 28.10
CA PHE A 88 -14.77 -2.87 26.79
C PHE A 88 -16.21 -2.42 26.54
N LYS A 89 -16.86 -1.78 27.52
CA LYS A 89 -18.20 -1.21 27.36
C LYS A 89 -18.08 0.16 26.72
N TRP A 90 -18.09 0.16 25.39
CA TRP A 90 -18.21 1.38 24.62
C TRP A 90 -19.68 1.71 24.39
N THR A 91 -20.09 2.92 24.78
CA THR A 91 -21.40 3.47 24.41
C THR A 91 -21.15 4.54 23.35
N PRO A 92 -21.55 4.32 22.09
CA PRO A 92 -21.39 5.33 21.06
C PRO A 92 -22.14 6.62 21.46
N PRO A 93 -21.59 7.81 21.15
CA PRO A 93 -22.32 9.07 21.26
C PRO A 93 -23.67 9.01 20.52
N ALA A 94 -24.64 9.82 20.95
CA ALA A 94 -25.99 9.81 20.36
C ALA A 94 -26.03 10.16 18.86
N ASP A 95 -25.02 10.88 18.36
CA ASP A 95 -24.83 11.27 16.97
C ASP A 95 -23.89 10.33 16.19
N TRP A 96 -23.44 9.24 16.80
CA TRP A 96 -22.59 8.25 16.14
C TRP A 96 -23.32 7.61 14.96
N LYS A 97 -22.59 7.40 13.88
CA LYS A 97 -23.04 6.67 12.70
C LYS A 97 -22.05 5.56 12.41
N GLU A 98 -22.54 4.34 12.27
CA GLU A 98 -21.74 3.25 11.76
C GLU A 98 -21.35 3.53 10.32
N ILE A 99 -20.04 3.57 10.06
CA ILE A 99 -19.52 3.60 8.70
C ILE A 99 -19.13 2.16 8.37
N ILE A 100 -19.99 1.49 7.60
CA ILE A 100 -19.66 0.20 7.00
C ILE A 100 -18.78 0.50 5.80
N VAL A 101 -17.49 0.18 5.92
CA VAL A 101 -16.57 0.26 4.78
C VAL A 101 -16.90 -0.92 3.87
N PRO A 102 -17.31 -0.68 2.60
CA PRO A 102 -17.61 -1.78 1.69
C PRO A 102 -16.35 -2.61 1.44
N GLU A 103 -16.52 -3.91 1.21
CA GLU A 103 -15.40 -4.76 0.82
C GLU A 103 -14.87 -4.32 -0.56
N PRO A 104 -13.56 -4.40 -0.83
CA PRO A 104 -12.98 -4.01 -2.11
C PRO A 104 -13.68 -4.69 -3.31
N GLU A 105 -14.19 -5.90 -3.11
CA GLU A 105 -14.94 -6.64 -4.11
C GLU A 105 -16.21 -5.93 -4.58
N GLU A 106 -16.85 -5.14 -3.72
CA GLU A 106 -18.14 -4.49 -3.96
C GLU A 106 -17.99 -3.21 -4.77
N THR A 107 -16.90 -2.46 -4.56
CA THR A 107 -16.67 -1.15 -5.21
C THR A 107 -15.87 -1.26 -6.50
N ALA A 108 -15.09 -2.33 -6.67
CA ALA A 108 -14.20 -2.46 -7.81
C ALA A 108 -14.89 -2.85 -9.11
N LEU A 109 -14.15 -2.60 -10.20
CA LEU A 109 -14.60 -2.89 -11.57
C LEU A 109 -14.94 -4.37 -11.74
N LYS A 110 -16.03 -4.63 -12.46
CA LYS A 110 -16.60 -5.97 -12.64
C LYS A 110 -16.09 -6.61 -13.93
N VAL A 111 -15.97 -7.95 -13.90
CA VAL A 111 -15.68 -8.75 -15.11
C VAL A 111 -16.71 -8.41 -16.21
N GLY A 112 -16.22 -8.25 -17.43
CA GLY A 112 -16.98 -7.85 -18.61
C GLY A 112 -17.08 -6.34 -18.84
N GLN A 113 -16.81 -5.51 -17.83
CA GLN A 113 -16.74 -4.06 -18.01
C GLN A 113 -15.54 -3.66 -18.87
N ILE A 114 -15.69 -2.59 -19.63
CA ILE A 114 -14.55 -1.95 -20.30
C ILE A 114 -13.70 -1.30 -19.22
N ALA A 115 -12.41 -1.59 -19.21
CA ALA A 115 -11.46 -0.96 -18.32
C ALA A 115 -11.44 0.56 -18.57
N PRO A 116 -11.71 1.41 -17.56
CA PRO A 116 -11.68 2.86 -17.69
C PRO A 116 -10.32 3.33 -18.22
N GLU A 117 -10.34 4.38 -19.04
CA GLU A 117 -9.10 4.86 -19.66
C GLU A 117 -8.10 5.32 -18.61
N ILE A 118 -6.83 5.04 -18.88
CA ILE A 118 -5.71 5.59 -18.11
C ILE A 118 -4.89 6.36 -19.11
N ALA A 119 -4.62 7.64 -18.83
CA ALA A 119 -3.70 8.47 -19.61
C ALA A 119 -2.84 9.24 -18.61
N LEU A 120 -1.83 8.55 -18.07
CA LEU A 120 -1.04 8.99 -16.92
C LEU A 120 0.45 8.88 -17.19
N GLN A 121 1.25 9.56 -16.35
CA GLN A 121 2.69 9.64 -16.53
C GLN A 121 3.41 8.37 -16.06
N SER A 122 4.33 7.88 -16.89
CA SER A 122 5.25 6.81 -16.54
C SER A 122 6.32 7.27 -15.57
N ILE A 123 7.06 6.30 -15.02
CA ILE A 123 8.26 6.57 -14.25
C ILE A 123 9.28 7.43 -15.01
N ASP A 124 9.33 7.35 -16.35
CA ASP A 124 10.26 8.11 -17.17
C ASP A 124 9.69 9.44 -17.68
N GLY A 125 8.42 9.74 -17.37
CA GLY A 125 7.76 11.00 -17.76
C GLY A 125 7.13 10.96 -19.15
N GLU A 126 6.98 9.76 -19.72
CA GLU A 126 6.20 9.52 -20.93
C GLU A 126 4.74 9.24 -20.56
N GLU A 127 3.79 9.75 -21.33
CA GLU A 127 2.37 9.42 -21.15
C GLU A 127 2.11 7.98 -21.59
N ILE A 128 1.52 7.17 -20.70
CA ILE A 128 1.05 5.82 -21.02
C ILE A 128 -0.47 5.86 -21.11
N LYS A 129 -1.00 5.36 -22.23
CA LYS A 129 -2.45 5.14 -22.41
C LYS A 129 -2.81 3.67 -22.33
N LEU A 130 -3.87 3.33 -21.58
CA LEU A 130 -4.36 1.96 -21.56
C LEU A 130 -4.90 1.55 -22.95
N SER A 131 -5.43 2.50 -23.71
CA SER A 131 -5.81 2.29 -25.11
C SER A 131 -4.65 1.83 -26.01
N ASP A 132 -3.40 2.18 -25.71
CA ASP A 132 -2.25 1.81 -26.54
C ASP A 132 -1.95 0.31 -26.48
N TYR A 133 -2.48 -0.38 -25.47
CA TYR A 133 -2.35 -1.83 -25.30
C TYR A 133 -3.53 -2.63 -25.88
N ARG A 134 -4.46 -2.00 -26.62
CA ARG A 134 -5.50 -2.75 -27.34
C ARG A 134 -4.85 -3.76 -28.29
N GLY A 135 -5.41 -4.96 -28.34
CA GLY A 135 -4.81 -6.10 -29.04
C GLY A 135 -3.82 -6.92 -28.19
N SER A 136 -3.47 -6.47 -26.98
CA SER A 136 -2.67 -7.23 -26.01
C SER A 136 -3.49 -7.59 -24.77
N VAL A 137 -3.14 -8.70 -24.12
CA VAL A 137 -3.61 -9.01 -22.77
C VAL A 137 -2.80 -8.17 -21.78
N VAL A 138 -3.47 -7.40 -20.94
CA VAL A 138 -2.83 -6.53 -19.94
C VAL A 138 -3.12 -7.06 -18.55
N TRP A 139 -2.07 -7.33 -17.78
CA TRP A 139 -2.17 -7.48 -16.33
C TRP A 139 -1.85 -6.13 -15.68
N LEU A 140 -2.90 -5.41 -15.30
CA LEU A 140 -2.77 -4.16 -14.57
C LEU A 140 -2.68 -4.46 -13.07
N VAL A 141 -1.64 -3.95 -12.41
CA VAL A 141 -1.43 -4.11 -10.97
C VAL A 141 -1.26 -2.76 -10.29
N VAL A 142 -2.13 -2.44 -9.34
CA VAL A 142 -2.00 -1.27 -8.48
C VAL A 142 -1.13 -1.65 -7.29
N TRP A 143 -0.04 -0.93 -7.06
CA TRP A 143 0.94 -1.29 -6.04
C TRP A 143 1.53 -0.07 -5.32
N ARG A 144 2.19 -0.33 -4.18
CA ARG A 144 2.89 0.69 -3.37
C ARG A 144 4.24 0.19 -2.89
N VAL A 145 5.19 1.09 -2.67
CA VAL A 145 6.54 0.82 -2.13
C VAL A 145 6.43 0.13 -0.77
N GLY A 146 5.58 0.68 0.08
CA GLY A 146 5.30 0.15 1.41
C GLY A 146 4.39 -1.08 1.43
N CYS A 147 4.18 -1.80 0.32
CA CYS A 147 3.28 -2.96 0.29
C CYS A 147 4.08 -4.28 0.17
N PRO A 148 4.37 -4.99 1.29
CA PRO A 148 5.00 -6.31 1.30
C PRO A 148 4.41 -7.32 0.31
N PRO A 149 3.08 -7.55 0.23
CA PRO A 149 2.53 -8.49 -0.76
C PRO A 149 2.82 -8.05 -2.20
N CYS A 150 2.74 -6.75 -2.51
CA CYS A 150 3.10 -6.21 -3.82
C CYS A 150 4.56 -6.50 -4.18
N ARG A 151 5.49 -6.27 -3.25
CA ARG A 151 6.93 -6.56 -3.45
C ARG A 151 7.20 -8.06 -3.66
N ALA A 152 6.40 -8.93 -3.03
CA ALA A 152 6.51 -10.37 -3.23
C ALA A 152 5.96 -10.82 -4.59
N GLU A 153 4.94 -10.13 -5.11
CA GLU A 153 4.33 -10.39 -6.43
C GLU A 153 5.21 -9.92 -7.60
N MET A 154 5.89 -8.77 -7.45
CA MET A 154 6.68 -8.14 -8.52
C MET A 154 7.66 -9.06 -9.26
N PRO A 155 8.52 -9.88 -8.61
CA PRO A 155 9.42 -10.78 -9.33
C PRO A 155 8.71 -11.87 -10.14
N VAL A 156 7.50 -12.26 -9.72
CA VAL A 156 6.68 -13.24 -10.44
C VAL A 156 6.09 -12.59 -11.69
N LEU A 157 5.55 -11.38 -11.58
CA LEU A 157 5.04 -10.61 -12.72
C LEU A 157 6.14 -10.28 -13.73
N GLU A 158 7.32 -9.90 -13.25
CA GLU A 158 8.48 -9.62 -14.09
C GLU A 158 8.90 -10.84 -14.93
N ARG A 159 8.90 -12.03 -14.33
CA ARG A 159 9.16 -13.28 -15.05
C ARG A 159 8.09 -13.53 -16.10
N LEU A 160 6.81 -13.43 -15.71
CA LEU A 160 5.68 -13.68 -16.60
C LEU A 160 5.69 -12.72 -17.80
N TYR A 161 5.98 -11.45 -17.55
CA TYR A 161 6.13 -10.40 -18.56
C TYR A 161 7.22 -10.76 -19.57
N LYS A 162 8.42 -11.09 -19.11
CA LYS A 162 9.54 -11.48 -19.98
C LYS A 162 9.24 -12.73 -20.80
N GLU A 163 8.55 -13.71 -20.22
CA GLU A 163 8.20 -14.97 -20.89
C GLU A 163 7.09 -14.81 -21.95
N ASN A 164 6.23 -13.79 -21.85
CA ASN A 164 5.04 -13.68 -22.69
C ASN A 164 4.94 -12.37 -23.49
N THR A 165 5.87 -11.42 -23.35
CA THR A 165 5.83 -10.14 -24.08
C THR A 165 5.69 -10.31 -25.60
N HIS A 166 6.38 -11.30 -26.17
CA HIS A 166 6.33 -11.63 -27.60
C HIS A 166 5.00 -12.26 -28.06
N LYS A 167 4.12 -12.63 -27.13
CA LYS A 167 2.81 -13.22 -27.38
C LYS A 167 1.66 -12.22 -27.27
N GLY A 168 1.95 -10.92 -27.13
CA GLY A 168 0.92 -9.90 -26.91
C GLY A 168 0.45 -9.85 -25.45
N PHE A 169 1.37 -9.99 -24.49
CA PHE A 169 1.11 -9.83 -23.07
C PHE A 169 1.92 -8.67 -22.49
N VAL A 170 1.29 -7.85 -21.65
CA VAL A 170 1.94 -6.75 -20.95
C VAL A 170 1.54 -6.78 -19.48
N VAL A 171 2.50 -6.54 -18.59
CA VAL A 171 2.23 -6.16 -17.20
C VAL A 171 2.31 -4.65 -17.13
N LEU A 172 1.31 -4.00 -16.52
CA LEU A 172 1.29 -2.56 -16.32
C LEU A 172 1.16 -2.27 -14.82
N GLY A 173 2.25 -1.82 -14.21
CA GLY A 173 2.24 -1.40 -12.81
C GLY A 173 1.72 0.03 -12.68
N VAL A 174 0.89 0.30 -11.67
CA VAL A 174 0.39 1.63 -11.36
C VAL A 174 0.68 1.98 -9.90
N ASN A 175 1.44 3.04 -9.69
CA ASN A 175 1.67 3.66 -8.39
C ASN A 175 1.28 5.13 -8.47
N PHE A 176 0.27 5.54 -7.69
CA PHE A 176 -0.27 6.90 -7.73
C PHE A 176 -0.14 7.67 -6.42
N ILE A 177 0.64 7.13 -5.46
CA ILE A 177 0.73 7.67 -4.10
C ILE A 177 2.18 7.91 -3.67
N ASP A 178 3.11 7.03 -4.05
CA ASP A 178 4.49 7.11 -3.57
C ASP A 178 5.32 8.15 -4.33
N ASP A 179 6.41 8.59 -3.69
CA ASP A 179 7.37 9.48 -4.32
C ASP A 179 8.07 8.79 -5.52
N LYS A 180 8.20 9.54 -6.62
CA LYS A 180 8.72 9.04 -7.89
C LYS A 180 10.15 8.50 -7.78
N GLN A 181 11.00 9.12 -6.96
CA GLN A 181 12.39 8.68 -6.80
C GLN A 181 12.46 7.37 -6.00
N ILE A 182 11.67 7.25 -4.92
CA ILE A 182 11.58 6.03 -4.12
C ILE A 182 11.08 4.85 -4.98
N VAL A 183 10.07 5.09 -5.81
CA VAL A 183 9.56 4.09 -6.75
C VAL A 183 10.65 3.65 -7.73
N ARG A 184 11.36 4.60 -8.35
CA ARG A 184 12.47 4.30 -9.28
C ARG A 184 13.55 3.43 -8.62
N ASP A 185 13.98 3.80 -7.42
CA ASP A 185 15.05 3.07 -6.72
C ASP A 185 14.62 1.64 -6.39
N LEU A 186 13.35 1.43 -6.01
CA LEU A 186 12.80 0.09 -5.77
C LEU A 186 12.74 -0.73 -7.06
N LEU A 187 12.28 -0.16 -8.18
CA LEU A 187 12.19 -0.85 -9.46
C LEU A 187 13.58 -1.30 -9.94
N ILE A 188 14.58 -0.41 -9.86
CA ILE A 188 15.98 -0.72 -10.20
C ILE A 188 16.52 -1.83 -9.30
N LYS A 189 16.36 -1.68 -7.98
CA LYS A 189 16.84 -2.67 -6.99
C LYS A 189 16.28 -4.07 -7.23
N ASN A 190 15.06 -4.17 -7.72
CA ASN A 190 14.37 -5.45 -7.97
C ASN A 190 14.44 -5.90 -9.45
N ASN A 191 15.17 -5.19 -10.31
CA ASN A 191 15.27 -5.48 -11.75
C ASN A 191 13.92 -5.59 -12.46
N ILE A 192 12.97 -4.72 -12.11
CA ILE A 192 11.65 -4.67 -12.72
C ILE A 192 11.73 -3.88 -14.03
N THR A 193 11.22 -4.46 -15.12
CA THR A 193 11.33 -3.90 -16.48
C THR A 193 9.99 -3.73 -17.19
N PHE A 194 8.90 -4.26 -16.64
CA PHE A 194 7.56 -3.95 -17.16
C PHE A 194 7.22 -2.45 -16.97
N PRO A 195 6.40 -1.86 -17.87
CA PRO A 195 5.98 -0.46 -17.77
C PRO A 195 5.33 -0.13 -16.42
N ASN A 196 5.75 0.97 -15.82
CA ASN A 196 5.19 1.48 -14.56
C ASN A 196 4.71 2.92 -14.73
N ILE A 197 3.43 3.14 -14.47
CA ILE A 197 2.82 4.46 -14.27
C ILE A 197 3.15 4.92 -12.86
N VAL A 198 3.72 6.12 -12.74
CA VAL A 198 4.12 6.73 -11.47
C VAL A 198 3.71 8.19 -11.49
N ASP A 199 2.46 8.42 -11.11
CA ASP A 199 1.76 9.70 -11.26
C ASP A 199 0.90 9.98 -10.02
N SER A 200 1.28 10.99 -9.24
CA SER A 200 0.57 11.40 -8.02
C SER A 200 -0.28 12.66 -8.22
N SER A 201 -0.64 12.97 -9.48
CA SER A 201 -1.55 14.07 -9.80
C SER A 201 -2.99 13.80 -9.35
N ASP A 202 -3.78 14.87 -9.23
CA ASP A 202 -5.21 14.76 -8.92
C ASP A 202 -5.97 13.88 -9.94
N ALA A 203 -5.56 13.93 -11.22
CA ALA A 203 -6.14 13.08 -12.26
C ALA A 203 -5.84 11.59 -12.02
N ALA A 204 -4.62 11.25 -11.60
CA ALA A 204 -4.28 9.88 -11.23
C ALA A 204 -5.07 9.41 -10.01
N ILE A 205 -5.22 10.28 -9.00
CA ILE A 205 -6.00 9.99 -7.80
C ILE A 205 -7.48 9.75 -8.15
N GLU A 206 -8.06 10.61 -8.99
CA GLU A 206 -9.45 10.52 -9.44
C GLU A 206 -9.73 9.20 -10.16
N VAL A 207 -8.90 8.84 -11.15
CA VAL A 207 -9.05 7.59 -11.90
C VAL A 207 -8.82 6.38 -10.99
N MET A 208 -7.74 6.38 -10.20
CA MET A 208 -7.37 5.19 -9.45
C MET A 208 -8.30 4.94 -8.25
N LEU A 209 -8.69 5.98 -7.49
CA LEU A 209 -9.62 5.81 -6.37
C LEU A 209 -11.08 5.76 -6.81
N GLY A 210 -11.47 6.55 -7.82
CA GLY A 210 -12.85 6.65 -8.28
C GLY A 210 -13.29 5.48 -9.14
N GLU A 211 -12.44 5.03 -10.07
CA GLU A 211 -12.81 4.01 -11.06
C GLU A 211 -12.21 2.64 -10.73
N TYR A 212 -10.93 2.58 -10.36
CA TYR A 212 -10.21 1.31 -10.14
C TYR A 212 -10.19 0.82 -8.67
N SER A 213 -10.87 1.51 -7.74
CA SER A 213 -10.87 1.17 -6.30
C SER A 213 -9.45 0.97 -5.72
N GLY A 214 -8.53 1.88 -6.04
CA GLY A 214 -7.09 1.80 -5.74
C GLY A 214 -6.68 1.99 -4.28
N ASP A 215 -7.63 1.94 -3.34
CA ASP A 215 -7.33 2.02 -1.91
C ASP A 215 -6.67 0.74 -1.39
N THR A 216 -7.00 -0.40 -2.01
CA THR A 216 -6.48 -1.73 -1.71
C THR A 216 -5.29 -2.08 -2.62
N THR A 217 -4.19 -2.56 -2.03
CA THR A 217 -3.01 -2.98 -2.81
C THR A 217 -2.41 -4.30 -2.26
N PRO A 218 -1.97 -5.24 -3.13
CA PRO A 218 -2.11 -5.16 -4.58
C PRO A 218 -3.55 -5.33 -5.04
N ALA A 219 -3.96 -4.56 -6.05
CA ALA A 219 -5.20 -4.78 -6.79
C ALA A 219 -4.84 -5.20 -8.20
N ASN A 220 -5.37 -6.33 -8.63
CA ASN A 220 -4.99 -6.99 -9.87
C ASN A 220 -6.19 -7.05 -10.82
N TYR A 221 -5.96 -6.66 -12.07
CA TYR A 221 -6.94 -6.71 -13.14
C TYR A 221 -6.31 -7.34 -14.39
N ILE A 222 -6.94 -8.40 -14.91
CA ILE A 222 -6.62 -8.93 -16.24
C ILE A 222 -7.57 -8.30 -17.23
N ILE A 223 -7.02 -7.62 -18.21
CA ILE A 223 -7.75 -6.92 -19.27
C ILE A 223 -7.45 -7.65 -20.58
N GLY A 224 -8.52 -8.05 -21.27
CA GLY A 224 -8.44 -8.73 -22.55
C GLY A 224 -8.05 -7.78 -23.70
N ILE A 225 -7.78 -8.38 -24.86
CA ILE A 225 -7.37 -7.67 -26.08
C ILE A 225 -8.38 -6.61 -26.55
N ASP A 226 -9.65 -6.75 -26.17
CA ASP A 226 -10.75 -5.84 -26.49
C ASP A 226 -10.90 -4.70 -25.45
N GLY A 227 -10.07 -4.70 -24.41
CA GLY A 227 -10.11 -3.73 -23.32
C GLY A 227 -11.11 -4.05 -22.21
N ARG A 228 -11.71 -5.24 -22.20
CA ARG A 228 -12.62 -5.67 -21.12
C ARG A 228 -11.89 -6.38 -20.00
N ILE A 229 -12.36 -6.21 -18.78
CA ILE A 229 -11.86 -6.94 -17.62
C ILE A 229 -12.30 -8.40 -17.72
N VAL A 230 -11.33 -9.31 -17.74
CA VAL A 230 -11.53 -10.75 -17.78
C VAL A 230 -11.47 -11.36 -16.38
N ASP A 231 -10.55 -10.86 -15.54
CA ASP A 231 -10.45 -11.28 -14.14
C ASP A 231 -10.00 -10.14 -13.24
N ARG A 232 -10.30 -10.23 -11.95
CA ARG A 232 -9.85 -9.28 -10.93
C ARG A 232 -9.80 -9.87 -9.52
N TRP A 233 -8.85 -9.41 -8.72
CA TRP A 233 -8.70 -9.80 -7.32
C TRP A 233 -7.84 -8.83 -6.52
N PHE A 234 -7.86 -8.99 -5.20
CA PHE A 234 -7.09 -8.18 -4.25
C PHE A 234 -6.16 -9.06 -3.43
N GLY A 235 -4.99 -8.52 -3.11
CA GLY A 235 -3.96 -9.27 -2.41
C GLY A 235 -3.13 -10.18 -3.33
N TYR A 236 -2.16 -10.84 -2.72
CA TYR A 236 -1.26 -11.76 -3.40
C TYR A 236 -1.01 -12.99 -2.52
N ASP A 237 -1.25 -14.17 -3.08
CA ASP A 237 -0.82 -15.46 -2.56
C ASP A 237 0.04 -16.14 -3.63
N LYS A 238 1.27 -16.50 -3.27
CA LYS A 238 2.23 -17.18 -4.16
C LYS A 238 1.73 -18.53 -4.70
N ASN A 239 0.76 -19.16 -4.02
CA ASN A 239 0.17 -20.43 -4.46
C ASN A 239 -1.09 -20.23 -5.29
N ASP A 240 -1.62 -19.01 -5.37
CA ASP A 240 -2.75 -18.71 -6.22
C ASP A 240 -2.30 -18.59 -7.68
N MET A 241 -2.76 -19.55 -8.48
CA MET A 241 -2.43 -19.65 -9.90
C MET A 241 -3.48 -19.00 -10.80
N ARG A 242 -4.50 -18.30 -10.26
CA ARG A 242 -5.61 -17.75 -11.05
C ARG A 242 -5.14 -16.86 -12.19
N GLY A 243 -4.31 -15.86 -11.90
CA GLY A 243 -3.87 -14.88 -12.90
C GLY A 243 -3.02 -15.54 -13.98
N PHE A 244 -2.16 -16.48 -13.59
CA PHE A 244 -1.39 -17.28 -14.54
C PHE A 244 -2.29 -18.08 -15.48
N LYS A 245 -3.30 -18.80 -14.94
CA LYS A 245 -4.24 -19.58 -15.74
C LYS A 245 -5.03 -18.70 -16.71
N THR A 246 -5.58 -17.59 -16.22
CA THR A 246 -6.32 -16.65 -17.06
C THR A 246 -5.44 -16.09 -18.19
N VAL A 247 -4.18 -15.74 -17.91
CA VAL A 247 -3.25 -15.27 -18.95
C VAL A 247 -2.94 -16.37 -19.95
N GLN A 248 -2.67 -17.61 -19.53
CA GLN A 248 -2.42 -18.71 -20.48
C GLN A 248 -3.64 -18.98 -21.38
N GLU A 249 -4.84 -19.01 -20.81
CA GLU A 249 -6.09 -19.17 -21.55
C GLU A 249 -6.28 -18.06 -22.61
N LEU A 250 -6.04 -16.81 -22.24
CA LEU A 250 -6.17 -15.66 -23.16
C LEU A 250 -5.08 -15.65 -24.24
N LEU A 251 -3.89 -16.16 -23.94
CA LEU A 251 -2.78 -16.29 -24.90
C LEU A 251 -2.87 -17.57 -25.75
N GLY A 252 -3.85 -18.44 -25.50
CA GLY A 252 -4.06 -19.67 -26.24
C GLY A 252 -3.04 -20.78 -25.96
N ASN A 253 -2.50 -20.85 -24.73
CA ASN A 253 -1.57 -21.90 -24.28
C ASN A 253 -2.21 -22.85 -23.26
#